data_AF-A0A7W8X099-F1
#
_entry.id   AF-A0A7W8X099-F1
#
_cell.length_a   1.000
_cell.length_b   1.000
_cell.length_c   1.000
_cell.angle_alpha   90.00
_cell.angle_beta   90.00
_cell.angle_gamma   90.00
#
_symmetry.space_group_name_H-M   'P 1'
#
loop_
_entity.id
_entity.type
_entity.pdbx_description
1 polymer ?
#
loop_
_entity_poly.entity_id
_entity_poly.type
_entity_poly.pdbx_seq_one_letter_code
_entity_poly.pdbx_strand_id
1 'polypeptide(L)'
;MSNSSRAELNSDDGSEIDAKTPTAEDIADVERERDSIREFVAGLNFVDIKNGNWFPRLLATSLTSYAEKVDAKYFQDKYQGVPPDAIVDQRIKMAARYAAIEGGLSASAYTATVAATIGTVGGSSPATVPMGIATVMVDIAYLSQLQLKLAYDIAVLYGVPLDVDDPEDLWKLIRVAFTVKSGEFVREGVNKAVPALMRPLIKRFYSGAVLNAARGLPVVGKFLLQRNLIKIGIPVVGIPLAVVLNRGTTVVAGKHAQSVFRNEARVLEVAKRLMDRSRHPQLLLWVAWLVINADGRISDDEALLIRHLIRFARERHEIADERLTSVVDLDPDDVWLLLSETDGEISDVLDASVVIAEIDGGINSKERKVIDELSGRSSGRQAT
;
A
#
# COMPACT_ATOMS: atom_id res chain seq x y z
N MET A 1 -19.58 37.58 48.14
CA MET A 1 -19.02 36.23 48.38
C MET A 1 -19.79 35.28 47.47
N SER A 2 -19.40 34.99 46.22
CA SER A 2 -18.17 34.42 45.64
C SER A 2 -18.39 32.97 45.21
N ASN A 3 -18.56 32.79 43.89
CA ASN A 3 -18.04 31.77 42.98
C ASN A 3 -17.53 30.39 43.49
N SER A 4 -18.01 29.32 42.83
CA SER A 4 -17.25 28.22 42.15
C SER A 4 -18.23 27.07 41.85
N SER A 5 -18.52 26.60 40.63
CA SER A 5 -17.71 26.09 39.50
C SER A 5 -16.77 24.92 39.83
N ARG A 6 -17.19 23.69 39.48
CA ARG A 6 -16.46 22.59 38.80
C ARG A 6 -17.29 21.30 38.89
N ALA A 7 -17.74 20.73 37.77
CA ALA A 7 -17.05 19.75 36.91
C ALA A 7 -16.93 18.39 37.62
N GLU A 8 -17.63 17.35 37.15
CA GLU A 8 -17.10 16.19 36.38
C GLU A 8 -18.14 15.05 36.54
N LEU A 9 -18.47 14.12 35.64
CA LEU A 9 -17.90 13.62 34.39
C LEU A 9 -19.05 13.16 33.47
N ASN A 10 -18.99 13.58 32.21
CA ASN A 10 -19.74 12.97 31.12
C ASN A 10 -18.87 11.82 30.58
N SER A 11 -19.26 10.57 30.81
CA SER A 11 -18.63 9.41 30.17
C SER A 11 -19.18 9.27 28.76
N ASP A 12 -18.64 10.11 27.87
CA ASP A 12 -18.77 9.95 26.43
C ASP A 12 -17.75 8.87 26.00
N ASP A 13 -18.13 7.60 26.12
CA ASP A 13 -17.38 6.47 25.58
C ASP A 13 -17.74 6.31 24.09
N GLY A 14 -16.83 6.76 23.23
CA GLY A 14 -16.96 6.83 21.78
C GLY A 14 -17.13 5.48 21.11
N SER A 15 -18.35 4.94 21.15
CA SER A 15 -18.73 3.67 20.50
C SER A 15 -19.88 3.77 19.50
N GLU A 16 -20.29 4.98 19.09
CA GLU A 16 -21.24 5.17 17.98
C GLU A 16 -20.55 5.72 16.73
N ILE A 17 -19.85 4.86 16.00
CA ILE A 17 -19.64 5.07 14.57
C ILE A 17 -20.73 4.31 13.83
N ASP A 18 -21.81 5.05 13.58
CA ASP A 18 -23.04 4.73 12.87
C ASP A 18 -22.86 3.70 11.73
N ALA A 19 -23.08 2.42 12.06
CA ALA A 19 -23.03 1.32 11.11
C ALA A 19 -24.44 1.07 10.56
N LYS A 20 -24.84 1.81 9.53
CA LYS A 20 -26.06 1.47 8.76
C LYS A 20 -26.08 -0.03 8.45
N THR A 21 -27.16 -0.70 8.85
CA THR A 21 -27.47 -2.08 8.48
C THR A 21 -27.25 -2.28 6.97
N PRO A 22 -26.62 -3.39 6.55
CA PRO A 22 -26.46 -3.70 5.12
C PRO A 22 -27.79 -3.57 4.37
N THR A 23 -27.76 -2.87 3.23
CA THR A 23 -28.94 -2.75 2.37
C THR A 23 -29.12 -4.04 1.55
N ALA A 24 -30.33 -4.26 1.01
CA ALA A 24 -30.58 -5.40 0.11
C ALA A 24 -29.70 -5.32 -1.17
N GLU A 25 -29.42 -4.10 -1.63
CA GLU A 25 -28.50 -3.84 -2.75
C GLU A 25 -27.07 -4.24 -2.38
N ASP A 26 -26.58 -3.84 -1.19
CA ASP A 26 -25.26 -4.26 -0.70
C ASP A 26 -25.14 -5.79 -0.66
N ILE A 27 -26.19 -6.50 -0.22
CA ILE A 27 -26.19 -7.97 -0.15
C ILE A 27 -26.15 -8.58 -1.56
N ALA A 28 -26.99 -8.08 -2.47
CA ALA A 28 -27.04 -8.58 -3.84
C ALA A 28 -25.72 -8.36 -4.61
N ASP A 29 -25.02 -7.25 -4.36
CA ASP A 29 -23.71 -6.97 -4.94
C ASP A 29 -22.65 -7.95 -4.44
N VAL A 30 -22.62 -8.23 -3.13
CA VAL A 30 -21.71 -9.22 -2.55
C VAL A 30 -22.01 -10.60 -3.13
N GLU A 31 -23.27 -11.03 -3.19
CA GLU A 31 -23.65 -12.33 -3.78
C GLU A 31 -23.20 -12.46 -5.24
N ARG A 32 -23.35 -11.41 -6.05
CA ARG A 32 -22.91 -11.39 -7.45
C ARG A 32 -21.39 -11.53 -7.58
N GLU A 33 -20.63 -10.80 -6.75
CA GLU A 33 -19.16 -10.94 -6.75
C GLU A 33 -18.72 -12.33 -6.27
N ARG A 34 -19.40 -12.91 -5.27
CA ARG A 34 -19.14 -14.27 -4.80
C ARG A 34 -19.41 -15.33 -5.85
N ASP A 35 -20.45 -15.17 -6.66
CA ASP A 35 -20.75 -16.12 -7.74
C ASP A 35 -19.63 -16.18 -8.78
N SER A 36 -19.08 -15.02 -9.15
CA SER A 36 -17.87 -14.97 -9.99
C SER A 36 -16.66 -15.66 -9.32
N ILE A 37 -16.52 -15.52 -8.00
CA ILE A 37 -15.46 -16.22 -7.25
C ILE A 37 -15.72 -17.73 -7.16
N ARG A 38 -16.97 -18.18 -7.07
CA ARG A 38 -17.33 -19.61 -7.11
C ARG A 38 -16.94 -20.24 -8.44
N GLU A 39 -17.23 -19.56 -9.54
CA GLU A 39 -16.81 -20.00 -10.88
C GLU A 39 -15.28 -20.07 -10.99
N PHE A 40 -14.58 -19.04 -10.50
CA PHE A 40 -13.11 -19.04 -10.44
C PHE A 40 -12.57 -20.24 -9.64
N VAL A 41 -13.11 -20.49 -8.44
CA VAL A 41 -12.69 -21.59 -7.56
C VAL A 41 -13.02 -22.96 -8.19
N ALA A 42 -14.16 -23.09 -8.86
CA ALA A 42 -14.53 -24.32 -9.57
C ALA A 42 -13.56 -24.66 -10.71
N GLY A 43 -12.92 -23.65 -11.30
CA GLY A 43 -11.86 -23.81 -12.31
C GLY A 43 -10.49 -24.20 -11.76
N LEU A 44 -10.29 -24.25 -10.43
CA LEU A 44 -9.02 -24.61 -9.81
C LEU A 44 -8.91 -26.12 -9.57
N ASN A 45 -7.72 -26.68 -9.82
CA ASN A 45 -7.40 -28.02 -9.35
C ASN A 45 -6.85 -28.00 -7.91
N PHE A 46 -6.88 -29.15 -7.25
CA PHE A 46 -6.39 -29.29 -5.86
C PHE A 46 -4.91 -28.91 -5.70
N VAL A 47 -4.08 -29.16 -6.71
CA VAL A 47 -2.65 -28.82 -6.70
C VAL A 47 -2.46 -27.30 -6.68
N ASP A 48 -3.27 -26.55 -7.44
CA ASP A 48 -3.23 -25.10 -7.49
C ASP A 48 -3.66 -24.45 -6.17
N ILE A 49 -4.65 -25.04 -5.50
CA ILE A 49 -5.06 -24.65 -4.13
C ILE A 49 -3.93 -24.91 -3.14
N LYS A 50 -3.45 -26.16 -3.06
CA LYS A 50 -2.40 -26.57 -2.11
C LYS A 50 -1.10 -25.79 -2.31
N ASN A 51 -0.75 -25.48 -3.56
CA ASN A 51 0.48 -24.77 -3.89
C ASN A 51 0.35 -23.25 -3.82
N GLY A 52 -0.86 -22.71 -3.60
CA GLY A 52 -1.11 -21.28 -3.58
C GLY A 52 -1.06 -20.60 -4.95
N ASN A 53 -1.01 -21.37 -6.04
CA ASN A 53 -1.05 -20.86 -7.42
C ASN A 53 -2.39 -20.18 -7.74
N TRP A 54 -3.43 -20.44 -6.95
CA TRP A 54 -4.72 -19.76 -7.05
C TRP A 54 -4.58 -18.24 -6.92
N PHE A 55 -3.69 -17.74 -6.06
CA PHE A 55 -3.60 -16.31 -5.76
C PHE A 55 -3.10 -15.47 -6.96
N PRO A 56 -1.99 -15.85 -7.64
CA PRO A 56 -1.63 -15.15 -8.87
C PRO A 56 -2.64 -15.28 -10.01
N ARG A 57 -3.39 -16.39 -10.10
CA ARG A 57 -4.50 -16.50 -11.06
C ARG A 57 -5.63 -15.52 -10.71
N LEU A 58 -5.95 -15.38 -9.42
CA LEU A 58 -6.95 -14.42 -8.94
C LEU A 58 -6.54 -12.99 -9.28
N LEU A 59 -5.26 -12.64 -9.09
CA LEU A 59 -4.72 -11.33 -9.46
C LEU A 59 -4.87 -11.05 -10.96
N ALA A 60 -4.42 -11.97 -11.80
CA ALA A 60 -4.50 -11.81 -13.25
C ALA A 60 -5.95 -11.67 -13.75
N THR A 61 -6.89 -12.44 -13.19
CA THR A 61 -8.29 -12.39 -13.64
C THR A 61 -9.04 -11.18 -13.08
N SER A 62 -8.88 -10.88 -11.80
CA SER A 62 -9.72 -9.88 -11.13
C SER A 62 -9.07 -8.50 -11.02
N LEU A 63 -7.77 -8.42 -10.74
CA LEU A 63 -7.14 -7.13 -10.45
C LEU A 63 -6.81 -6.41 -11.76
N THR A 64 -6.24 -7.11 -12.73
CA THR A 64 -5.94 -6.54 -14.06
C THR A 64 -7.22 -6.02 -14.73
N SER A 65 -8.26 -6.84 -14.82
CA SER A 65 -9.57 -6.45 -15.38
C SER A 65 -10.25 -5.28 -14.63
N TYR A 66 -9.90 -5.07 -13.35
CA TYR A 66 -10.42 -3.97 -12.55
C TYR A 66 -9.61 -2.69 -12.74
N ALA A 67 -8.27 -2.81 -12.76
CA ALA A 67 -7.35 -1.71 -13.03
C ALA A 67 -7.55 -1.10 -14.42
N GLU A 68 -7.96 -1.90 -15.42
CA GLU A 68 -8.36 -1.40 -16.74
C GLU A 68 -9.60 -0.48 -16.72
N LYS A 69 -10.45 -0.59 -15.70
CA LYS A 69 -11.74 0.11 -15.61
C LYS A 69 -11.75 1.26 -14.61
N VAL A 70 -10.92 1.17 -13.57
CA VAL A 70 -10.93 2.08 -12.43
C VAL A 70 -9.64 2.86 -12.41
N ASP A 71 -9.68 4.08 -12.94
CA ASP A 71 -8.56 5.01 -12.95
C ASP A 71 -8.90 6.30 -12.18
N ALA A 72 -7.96 7.24 -12.16
CA ALA A 72 -8.16 8.53 -11.49
C ALA A 72 -9.39 9.26 -12.07
N LYS A 73 -9.64 9.11 -13.38
CA LYS A 73 -10.77 9.72 -14.07
C LYS A 73 -12.10 9.13 -13.61
N TYR A 74 -12.20 7.82 -13.47
CA TYR A 74 -13.39 7.14 -12.94
C TYR A 74 -13.81 7.72 -11.59
N PHE A 75 -12.87 7.97 -10.67
CA PHE A 75 -13.18 8.58 -9.38
C PHE A 75 -13.49 10.08 -9.48
N GLN A 76 -12.82 10.83 -10.36
CA GLN A 76 -13.13 12.24 -10.59
C GLN A 76 -14.54 12.44 -11.14
N ASP A 77 -14.95 11.62 -12.10
CA ASP A 77 -16.29 11.66 -12.71
C ASP A 77 -17.36 11.27 -11.68
N LYS A 78 -17.06 10.29 -10.81
CA LYS A 78 -17.99 9.78 -9.80
C LYS A 78 -18.12 10.65 -8.56
N TYR A 79 -17.06 11.36 -8.16
CA TYR A 79 -16.97 12.12 -6.92
C TYR A 79 -16.46 13.55 -7.17
N GLN A 80 -17.06 14.23 -8.13
CA GLN A 80 -16.63 15.57 -8.54
C GLN A 80 -16.60 16.55 -7.35
N GLY A 81 -15.44 17.19 -7.14
CA GLY A 81 -15.25 18.21 -6.11
C GLY A 81 -15.05 17.69 -4.68
N VAL A 82 -14.99 16.38 -4.47
CA VAL A 82 -14.77 15.78 -3.14
C VAL A 82 -13.27 15.52 -2.91
N PRO A 83 -12.68 15.91 -1.76
CA PRO A 83 -11.29 15.61 -1.45
C PRO A 83 -11.00 14.09 -1.38
N PRO A 84 -9.81 13.63 -1.81
CA PRO A 84 -9.44 12.21 -1.78
C PRO A 84 -9.66 11.53 -0.44
N ASP A 85 -9.32 12.21 0.67
CA ASP A 85 -9.44 11.67 2.03
C ASP A 85 -10.88 11.26 2.39
N ALA A 86 -11.89 12.03 1.93
CA ALA A 86 -13.29 11.73 2.20
C ALA A 86 -13.78 10.53 1.38
N ILE A 87 -13.35 10.43 0.12
CA ILE A 87 -13.69 9.29 -0.74
C ILE A 87 -13.02 8.02 -0.21
N VAL A 88 -11.75 8.10 0.20
CA VAL A 88 -11.01 6.98 0.80
C VAL A 88 -11.73 6.44 2.04
N ASP A 89 -12.18 7.30 2.96
CA ASP A 89 -12.91 6.85 4.14
C ASP A 89 -14.23 6.15 3.77
N GLN A 90 -14.93 6.64 2.74
CA GLN A 90 -16.13 5.99 2.21
C GLN A 90 -15.81 4.63 1.58
N ARG A 91 -14.72 4.49 0.81
CA ARG A 91 -14.28 3.20 0.23
C ARG A 91 -13.94 2.20 1.32
N ILE A 92 -13.23 2.62 2.37
CA ILE A 92 -12.90 1.75 3.51
C ILE A 92 -14.17 1.27 4.22
N LYS A 93 -15.13 2.17 4.47
CA LYS A 93 -16.42 1.82 5.09
C LYS A 93 -17.22 0.85 4.23
N MET A 94 -17.27 1.07 2.92
CA MET A 94 -17.96 0.21 1.96
C MET A 94 -17.33 -1.20 1.91
N ALA A 95 -16.01 -1.29 1.75
CA ALA A 95 -15.30 -2.56 1.75
C ALA A 95 -15.45 -3.30 3.08
N ALA A 96 -15.38 -2.58 4.22
CA ALA A 96 -15.60 -3.18 5.53
C ALA A 96 -17.04 -3.73 5.68
N ARG A 97 -18.05 -3.05 5.10
CA ARG A 97 -19.42 -3.54 5.05
C ARG A 97 -19.53 -4.80 4.19
N TYR A 98 -18.93 -4.82 3.00
CA TYR A 98 -18.94 -6.00 2.12
C TYR A 98 -18.24 -7.20 2.77
N ALA A 99 -17.12 -6.98 3.47
CA ALA A 99 -16.46 -8.02 4.26
C ALA A 99 -17.32 -8.55 5.42
N ALA A 100 -18.13 -7.67 6.03
CA ALA A 100 -19.07 -8.03 7.07
C ALA A 100 -20.23 -8.89 6.53
N ILE A 101 -20.81 -8.51 5.38
CA ILE A 101 -21.83 -9.30 4.67
C ILE A 101 -21.27 -10.67 4.31
N GLU A 102 -20.05 -10.74 3.77
CA GLU A 102 -19.38 -12.01 3.48
C GLU A 102 -19.24 -12.88 4.73
N GLY A 103 -18.78 -12.29 5.84
CA GLY A 103 -18.68 -13.01 7.10
C GLY A 103 -20.01 -13.61 7.57
N GLY A 104 -21.13 -12.93 7.31
CA GLY A 104 -22.48 -13.42 7.61
C GLY A 104 -22.92 -14.54 6.66
N LEU A 105 -22.72 -14.37 5.36
CA LEU A 105 -23.09 -15.36 4.35
C LEU A 105 -22.29 -16.66 4.52
N SER A 106 -20.98 -16.57 4.72
CA SER A 106 -20.12 -17.74 4.90
C SER A 106 -20.47 -18.50 6.17
N ALA A 107 -20.73 -17.81 7.28
CA ALA A 107 -21.13 -18.46 8.53
C ALA A 107 -22.43 -19.26 8.38
N SER A 108 -23.39 -18.79 7.58
CA SER A 108 -24.62 -19.55 7.27
C SER A 108 -24.36 -20.80 6.40
N ALA A 109 -23.45 -20.69 5.43
CA ALA A 109 -23.09 -21.80 4.53
C ALA A 109 -22.30 -22.92 5.25
N TYR A 110 -21.44 -22.57 6.21
CA TYR A 110 -20.71 -23.55 7.01
C TYR A 110 -21.64 -24.41 7.88
N THR A 111 -22.66 -23.82 8.49
CA THR A 111 -23.67 -24.57 9.27
C THR A 111 -24.41 -25.59 8.40
N ALA A 112 -24.76 -25.24 7.16
CA ALA A 112 -25.42 -26.15 6.23
C ALA A 112 -24.49 -27.26 5.68
N THR A 113 -23.22 -26.93 5.39
CA THR A 113 -22.26 -27.87 4.79
C THR A 113 -21.76 -28.92 5.78
N VAL A 114 -21.59 -28.57 7.06
CA VAL A 114 -21.25 -29.53 8.11
C VAL A 114 -22.40 -30.51 8.33
N ALA A 115 -23.66 -30.05 8.28
CA ALA A 115 -24.83 -30.92 8.36
C ALA A 115 -24.91 -31.91 7.17
N ALA A 116 -24.54 -31.47 5.96
CA ALA A 116 -24.57 -32.30 4.76
C ALA A 116 -23.40 -33.30 4.66
N THR A 117 -22.19 -32.91 5.08
CA THR A 117 -20.98 -33.75 4.95
C THR A 117 -20.88 -34.85 6.02
N ILE A 118 -21.57 -34.72 7.16
CA ILE A 118 -21.73 -35.82 8.13
C ILE A 118 -22.49 -37.01 7.51
N GLY A 119 -23.29 -36.79 6.47
CA GLY A 119 -24.05 -37.85 5.77
C GLY A 119 -23.32 -38.55 4.61
N THR A 120 -22.15 -38.07 4.15
CA THR A 120 -21.56 -38.50 2.87
C THR A 120 -20.11 -38.97 2.95
N VAL A 121 -19.62 -39.42 4.11
CA VAL A 121 -18.23 -39.89 4.32
C VAL A 121 -17.86 -41.16 3.51
N GLY A 122 -18.75 -41.69 2.67
CA GLY A 122 -18.48 -42.81 1.76
C GLY A 122 -18.63 -42.45 0.29
N GLY A 123 -17.56 -41.94 -0.36
CA GLY A 123 -17.58 -41.71 -1.81
C GLY A 123 -16.41 -40.86 -2.31
N SER A 124 -15.25 -41.48 -2.49
CA SER A 124 -14.01 -40.85 -2.92
C SER A 124 -13.91 -40.62 -4.43
N SER A 125 -13.45 -39.44 -4.84
CA SER A 125 -12.61 -39.29 -6.03
C SER A 125 -11.51 -38.23 -5.78
N PRO A 126 -10.23 -38.52 -6.09
CA PRO A 126 -9.11 -37.56 -5.95
C PRO A 126 -9.24 -36.30 -6.82
N ALA A 127 -10.15 -36.29 -7.79
CA ALA A 127 -10.36 -35.18 -8.73
C ALA A 127 -11.30 -34.09 -8.19
N THR A 128 -12.06 -34.38 -7.12
CA THR A 128 -12.99 -33.44 -6.49
C THR A 128 -12.32 -32.79 -5.29
N VAL A 129 -12.13 -31.48 -5.34
CA VAL A 129 -11.80 -30.69 -4.15
C VAL A 129 -12.89 -30.99 -3.11
N PRO A 130 -12.56 -31.47 -1.89
CA PRO A 130 -13.57 -31.68 -0.86
C PRO A 130 -14.42 -30.42 -0.71
N MET A 131 -15.75 -30.54 -0.78
CA MET A 131 -16.67 -29.38 -0.80
C MET A 131 -16.38 -28.35 0.30
N GLY A 132 -15.93 -28.79 1.48
CA GLY A 132 -15.51 -27.89 2.56
C GLY A 132 -14.28 -27.03 2.27
N ILE A 133 -13.32 -27.50 1.45
CA ILE A 133 -12.16 -26.72 1.00
C ILE A 133 -12.60 -25.68 -0.05
N ALA A 134 -13.56 -26.01 -0.92
CA ALA A 134 -14.05 -25.08 -1.94
C ALA A 134 -14.74 -23.84 -1.33
N THR A 135 -15.60 -24.02 -0.33
CA THR A 135 -16.26 -22.88 0.36
C THR A 135 -15.25 -21.96 1.04
N VAL A 136 -14.25 -22.53 1.71
CA VAL A 136 -13.14 -21.77 2.34
C VAL A 136 -12.34 -21.01 1.30
N MET A 137 -12.08 -21.63 0.14
CA MET A 137 -11.39 -20.97 -0.96
C MET A 137 -12.16 -19.78 -1.52
N VAL A 138 -13.51 -19.86 -1.59
CA VAL A 138 -14.36 -18.75 -2.01
C VAL A 138 -14.20 -17.57 -1.06
N ASP A 139 -14.33 -17.80 0.26
CA ASP A 139 -14.18 -16.74 1.26
C ASP A 139 -12.79 -16.08 1.20
N ILE A 140 -11.74 -16.90 1.07
CA ILE A 140 -10.36 -16.41 1.00
C ILE A 140 -10.13 -15.59 -0.27
N ALA A 141 -10.57 -16.09 -1.42
CA ALA A 141 -10.41 -15.41 -2.70
C ALA A 141 -11.19 -14.09 -2.72
N TYR A 142 -12.43 -14.10 -2.23
CA TYR A 142 -13.28 -12.91 -2.14
C TYR A 142 -12.64 -11.84 -1.24
N LEU A 143 -12.26 -12.18 -0.01
CA LEU A 143 -11.63 -11.21 0.90
C LEU A 143 -10.30 -10.68 0.36
N SER A 144 -9.51 -11.54 -0.29
CA SER A 144 -8.25 -11.13 -0.92
C SER A 144 -8.50 -10.12 -2.03
N GLN A 145 -9.45 -10.41 -2.92
CA GLN A 145 -9.86 -9.52 -4.01
C GLN A 145 -10.36 -8.18 -3.48
N LEU A 146 -11.19 -8.20 -2.43
CA LEU A 146 -11.73 -7.00 -1.81
C LEU A 146 -10.63 -6.11 -1.21
N GLN A 147 -9.66 -6.69 -0.49
CA GLN A 147 -8.54 -5.95 0.09
C GLN A 147 -7.60 -5.38 -0.97
N LEU A 148 -7.34 -6.13 -2.06
CA LEU A 148 -6.53 -5.67 -3.18
C LEU A 148 -7.19 -4.53 -3.95
N LYS A 149 -8.49 -4.66 -4.29
CA LYS A 149 -9.27 -3.60 -4.93
C LYS A 149 -9.29 -2.34 -4.06
N LEU A 150 -9.52 -2.49 -2.75
CA LEU A 150 -9.51 -1.36 -1.82
C LEU A 150 -8.15 -0.64 -1.79
N ALA A 151 -7.04 -1.39 -1.69
CA ALA A 151 -5.70 -0.80 -1.69
C ALA A 151 -5.41 -0.09 -3.03
N TYR A 152 -5.84 -0.66 -4.15
CA TYR A 152 -5.67 -0.08 -5.48
C TYR A 152 -6.49 1.21 -5.62
N ASP A 153 -7.77 1.19 -5.23
CA ASP A 153 -8.63 2.38 -5.22
C ASP A 153 -8.00 3.52 -4.42
N ILE A 154 -7.44 3.21 -3.24
CA ILE A 154 -6.80 4.20 -2.38
C ILE A 154 -5.57 4.80 -3.06
N ALA A 155 -4.74 3.98 -3.71
CA ALA A 155 -3.58 4.47 -4.46
C ALA A 155 -4.01 5.42 -5.60
N VAL A 156 -5.02 5.02 -6.38
CA VAL A 156 -5.59 5.82 -7.46
C VAL A 156 -6.16 7.13 -6.94
N LEU A 157 -6.92 7.11 -5.84
CA LEU A 157 -7.50 8.30 -5.21
C LEU A 157 -6.44 9.30 -4.73
N TYR A 158 -5.31 8.80 -4.23
CA TYR A 158 -4.17 9.63 -3.84
C TYR A 158 -3.26 10.02 -5.03
N GLY A 159 -3.59 9.60 -6.25
CA GLY A 159 -2.80 9.91 -7.45
C GLY A 159 -1.43 9.23 -7.46
N VAL A 160 -1.27 8.13 -6.74
CA VAL A 160 -0.06 7.30 -6.78
C VAL A 160 -0.18 6.38 -8.00
N PRO A 161 0.68 6.54 -9.02
CA PRO A 161 0.65 5.67 -10.19
C PRO A 161 1.08 4.27 -9.76
N LEU A 162 0.17 3.30 -9.89
CA LEU A 162 0.48 1.88 -9.74
C LEU A 162 0.23 1.20 -11.08
N ASP A 163 1.28 0.66 -11.67
CA ASP A 163 1.17 -0.24 -12.80
C ASP A 163 1.05 -1.68 -12.30
N VAL A 164 -0.12 -2.30 -12.49
CA VAL A 164 -0.34 -3.69 -12.04
C VAL A 164 0.39 -4.72 -12.90
N ASP A 165 0.88 -4.32 -14.07
CA ASP A 165 1.75 -5.13 -14.92
C ASP A 165 3.23 -4.99 -14.53
N ASP A 166 3.59 -3.92 -13.81
CA ASP A 166 4.89 -3.77 -13.18
C ASP A 166 5.02 -4.66 -11.92
N PRO A 167 6.03 -5.55 -11.86
CA PRO A 167 6.18 -6.47 -10.74
C PRO A 167 6.42 -5.79 -9.38
N GLU A 168 7.05 -4.61 -9.34
CA GLU A 168 7.35 -3.89 -8.09
C GLU A 168 6.10 -3.20 -7.54
N ASP A 169 5.32 -2.55 -8.41
CA ASP A 169 4.06 -1.90 -8.06
C ASP A 169 2.99 -2.92 -7.65
N LEU A 170 2.87 -4.05 -8.36
CA LEU A 170 2.02 -5.16 -7.96
C LEU A 170 2.43 -5.72 -6.59
N TRP A 171 3.74 -5.88 -6.36
CA TRP A 171 4.24 -6.38 -5.07
C TRP A 171 3.97 -5.41 -3.91
N LYS A 172 4.15 -4.11 -4.14
CA LYS A 172 3.80 -3.06 -3.20
C LYS A 172 2.32 -3.08 -2.86
N LEU A 173 1.45 -3.16 -3.87
CA LEU A 173 0.00 -3.25 -3.68
C LEU A 173 -0.38 -4.46 -2.81
N ILE A 174 0.22 -5.63 -3.04
CA ILE A 174 -0.01 -6.83 -2.22
C ILE A 174 0.43 -6.61 -0.78
N ARG A 175 1.65 -6.07 -0.55
CA ARG A 175 2.14 -5.80 0.81
C ARG A 175 1.21 -4.86 1.56
N VAL A 176 0.77 -3.80 0.90
CA VAL A 176 -0.12 -2.80 1.48
C VAL A 176 -1.50 -3.40 1.78
N ALA A 177 -2.11 -4.10 0.81
CA ALA A 177 -3.43 -4.73 0.98
C ALA A 177 -3.47 -5.72 2.16
N PHE A 178 -2.38 -6.45 2.40
CA PHE A 178 -2.28 -7.44 3.48
C PHE A 178 -1.54 -6.96 4.72
N THR A 179 -1.25 -5.66 4.84
CA THR A 179 -0.58 -5.03 6.00
C THR A 179 0.79 -5.63 6.34
N VAL A 180 1.53 -6.03 5.31
CA VAL A 180 2.89 -6.57 5.46
C VAL A 180 3.85 -5.40 5.64
N LYS A 181 4.33 -5.20 6.88
CA LYS A 181 5.26 -4.11 7.21
C LYS A 181 6.60 -4.24 6.47
N SER A 182 7.02 -3.16 5.82
CA SER A 182 8.41 -2.94 5.40
C SER A 182 9.20 -2.47 6.63
N GLY A 183 10.34 -3.09 6.96
CA GLY A 183 11.23 -2.58 8.02
C GLY A 183 11.73 -3.55 9.10
N GLU A 184 11.27 -4.80 9.18
CA GLU A 184 11.98 -5.83 9.97
C GLU A 184 13.24 -6.36 9.27
N PHE A 185 13.68 -5.70 8.19
CA PHE A 185 14.63 -6.26 7.21
C PHE A 185 16.00 -5.56 7.17
N VAL A 186 16.23 -4.45 7.90
CA VAL A 186 17.45 -3.61 7.71
C VAL A 186 18.24 -3.36 9.00
N ARG A 187 18.17 -4.23 10.01
CA ARG A 187 19.17 -4.19 11.10
C ARG A 187 20.15 -5.34 10.94
N GLU A 188 21.39 -4.98 10.61
CA GLU A 188 22.52 -5.89 10.48
C GLU A 188 22.55 -6.87 11.65
N GLY A 189 22.36 -8.15 11.30
CA GLY A 189 22.61 -9.26 12.20
C GLY A 189 21.44 -9.74 13.05
N VAL A 190 20.37 -10.26 12.45
CA VAL A 190 19.75 -11.50 12.94
C VAL A 190 19.14 -12.28 11.76
N ASN A 191 19.51 -13.55 11.63
CA ASN A 191 18.85 -14.58 10.83
C ASN A 191 17.38 -14.89 11.24
N LYS A 192 16.62 -13.91 11.77
CA LYS A 192 15.28 -14.10 12.33
C LYS A 192 14.38 -12.88 12.11
N ALA A 193 14.08 -12.55 10.86
CA ALA A 193 12.83 -11.83 10.52
C ALA A 193 12.45 -11.94 9.04
N VAL A 194 12.99 -12.93 8.32
CA VAL A 194 12.40 -13.37 7.06
C VAL A 194 11.81 -14.74 7.37
N PRO A 195 10.47 -14.92 7.39
CA PRO A 195 9.92 -16.27 7.32
C PRO A 195 10.61 -16.92 6.13
N ALA A 196 11.27 -18.07 6.30
CA ALA A 196 12.06 -18.75 5.25
C ALA A 196 11.26 -18.91 3.93
N LEU A 197 9.94 -18.86 4.07
CA LEU A 197 8.90 -18.94 3.07
C LEU A 197 8.82 -17.70 2.13
N MET A 198 9.32 -16.52 2.51
CA MET A 198 9.30 -15.29 1.67
C MET A 198 10.51 -15.12 0.74
N ARG A 199 11.63 -15.79 1.04
CA ARG A 199 12.88 -15.70 0.23
C ARG A 199 12.70 -16.16 -1.23
N PRO A 200 11.92 -17.22 -1.55
CA PRO A 200 11.67 -17.63 -2.92
C PRO A 200 10.81 -16.63 -3.72
N LEU A 201 9.97 -15.83 -3.02
CA LEU A 201 9.06 -14.85 -3.63
C LEU A 201 9.85 -13.72 -4.30
N ILE A 202 10.76 -13.13 -3.52
CA ILE A 202 11.61 -12.00 -3.94
C ILE A 202 12.55 -12.44 -5.07
N LYS A 203 13.20 -13.60 -4.93
CA LYS A 203 14.16 -14.10 -5.93
C LYS A 203 13.51 -14.39 -7.28
N ARG A 204 12.23 -14.76 -7.31
CA ARG A 204 11.49 -15.13 -8.52
C ARG A 204 10.82 -13.93 -9.20
N PHE A 205 10.56 -12.85 -8.45
CA PHE A 205 10.12 -11.57 -8.98
C PHE A 205 11.26 -10.81 -9.68
N TYR A 206 12.45 -10.76 -9.06
CA TYR A 206 13.58 -9.97 -9.56
C TYR A 206 14.42 -10.64 -10.67
N SER A 207 14.11 -11.88 -11.08
CA SER A 207 14.94 -12.66 -12.04
C SER A 207 14.51 -12.60 -13.52
N GLY A 208 13.68 -11.61 -13.91
CA GLY A 208 13.56 -11.15 -15.30
C GLY A 208 13.34 -12.24 -16.37
N ALA A 209 12.13 -12.78 -16.45
CA ALA A 209 11.68 -13.51 -17.64
C ALA A 209 10.18 -13.26 -17.87
N VAL A 210 9.92 -12.43 -18.87
CA VAL A 210 8.59 -12.06 -19.38
C VAL A 210 7.76 -13.32 -19.69
N LEU A 211 6.48 -13.25 -19.36
CA LEU A 211 5.40 -14.27 -19.49
C LEU A 211 5.33 -15.45 -18.50
N ASN A 212 6.18 -15.54 -17.48
CA ASN A 212 5.96 -16.48 -16.36
C ASN A 212 5.87 -15.80 -14.97
N ALA A 213 5.82 -14.46 -14.93
CA ALA A 213 5.85 -13.64 -13.72
C ALA A 213 4.67 -13.86 -12.75
N ALA A 214 3.54 -14.41 -13.23
CA ALA A 214 2.45 -14.85 -12.35
C ALA A 214 2.88 -15.94 -11.35
N ARG A 215 3.96 -16.70 -11.58
CA ARG A 215 4.42 -17.76 -10.66
C ARG A 215 5.31 -17.29 -9.50
N GLY A 216 5.50 -15.97 -9.35
CA GLY A 216 6.26 -15.38 -8.24
C GLY A 216 5.50 -15.29 -6.92
N LEU A 217 4.16 -15.30 -6.93
CA LEU A 217 3.29 -15.11 -5.76
C LEU A 217 2.70 -16.36 -5.04
N PRO A 218 3.04 -17.63 -5.39
CA PRO A 218 2.29 -18.80 -4.90
C PRO A 218 2.42 -18.99 -3.39
N VAL A 219 3.45 -18.40 -2.78
CA VAL A 219 3.62 -18.47 -1.33
C VAL A 219 2.56 -17.65 -0.58
N VAL A 220 2.19 -16.47 -1.09
CA VAL A 220 1.14 -15.62 -0.47
C VAL A 220 -0.18 -16.38 -0.42
N GLY A 221 -0.55 -17.10 -1.48
CA GLY A 221 -1.74 -17.94 -1.50
C GLY A 221 -1.74 -19.05 -0.44
N LYS A 222 -0.58 -19.66 -0.15
CA LYS A 222 -0.44 -20.64 0.95
C LYS A 222 -0.62 -19.99 2.32
N PHE A 223 -0.09 -18.79 2.53
CA PHE A 223 -0.23 -18.08 3.79
C PHE A 223 -1.66 -17.65 4.08
N LEU A 224 -2.37 -17.14 3.07
CA LEU A 224 -3.77 -16.75 3.20
C LEU A 224 -4.67 -17.93 3.56
N LEU A 225 -4.38 -19.12 3.00
CA LEU A 225 -4.99 -20.39 3.39
C LEU A 225 -4.76 -20.71 4.87
N GLN A 226 -3.52 -20.61 5.35
CA GLN A 226 -3.18 -20.90 6.75
C GLN A 226 -3.84 -19.93 7.73
N ARG A 227 -3.87 -18.63 7.39
CA ARG A 227 -4.38 -17.57 8.28
C ARG A 227 -5.91 -17.66 8.47
N ASN A 228 -6.65 -18.06 7.44
CA ASN A 228 -8.09 -18.24 7.53
C ASN A 228 -8.51 -19.65 8.03
N LEU A 229 -7.61 -20.64 8.01
CA LEU A 229 -7.87 -21.98 8.56
C LEU A 229 -8.12 -21.98 10.08
N ILE A 230 -7.56 -21.02 10.83
CA ILE A 230 -7.71 -20.92 12.29
C ILE A 230 -9.18 -20.66 12.70
N LYS A 231 -10.01 -20.13 11.79
CA LYS A 231 -11.46 -19.92 12.02
C LYS A 231 -12.31 -21.17 11.82
N ILE A 232 -11.75 -22.27 11.27
CA ILE A 232 -12.49 -23.50 10.92
C ILE A 232 -12.62 -24.45 12.13
N GLY A 233 -11.78 -24.29 13.16
CA GLY A 233 -11.65 -25.25 14.26
C GLY A 233 -12.59 -25.09 15.46
N ILE A 234 -13.46 -24.06 15.51
CA ILE A 234 -14.30 -23.80 16.71
C ILE A 234 -15.80 -23.85 16.32
N PRO A 235 -16.50 -24.99 16.54
CA PRO A 235 -17.81 -25.23 15.95
C PRO A 235 -19.02 -24.48 16.54
N VAL A 236 -18.89 -23.59 17.54
CA VAL A 236 -20.07 -23.14 18.32
C VAL A 236 -20.15 -21.63 18.61
N VAL A 237 -19.25 -20.77 18.08
CA VAL A 237 -19.33 -19.30 18.31
C VAL A 237 -19.19 -18.53 16.98
N GLY A 238 -20.03 -18.84 16.00
CA GLY A 238 -19.66 -18.65 14.57
C GLY A 238 -20.09 -17.35 13.87
N ILE A 239 -21.30 -16.82 14.11
CA ILE A 239 -21.87 -15.80 13.19
C ILE A 239 -21.45 -14.36 13.54
N PRO A 240 -21.57 -13.86 14.78
CA PRO A 240 -21.21 -12.47 15.10
C PRO A 240 -19.69 -12.21 14.99
N LEU A 241 -18.87 -13.19 15.35
CA LEU A 241 -17.41 -13.03 15.40
C LEU A 241 -16.78 -12.97 14.01
N ALA A 242 -17.27 -13.75 13.04
CA ALA A 242 -16.77 -13.71 11.66
C ALA A 242 -17.04 -12.36 10.99
N VAL A 243 -18.25 -11.82 11.19
CA VAL A 243 -18.68 -10.50 10.71
C VAL A 243 -17.78 -9.40 11.29
N VAL A 244 -17.59 -9.37 12.60
CA VAL A 244 -16.76 -8.37 13.30
C VAL A 244 -15.30 -8.47 12.88
N LEU A 245 -14.74 -9.68 12.81
CA LEU A 245 -13.34 -9.89 12.43
C LEU A 245 -13.07 -9.49 10.99
N ASN A 246 -13.92 -9.89 10.03
CA ASN A 246 -13.72 -9.56 8.61
C ASN A 246 -13.87 -8.05 8.36
N ARG A 247 -14.82 -7.41 9.04
CA ARG A 247 -14.97 -5.96 9.02
C ARG A 247 -13.72 -5.27 9.58
N GLY A 248 -13.29 -5.67 10.78
CA GLY A 248 -12.16 -5.08 11.48
C GLY A 248 -10.84 -5.21 10.71
N THR A 249 -10.54 -6.40 10.19
CA THR A 249 -9.31 -6.60 9.38
C THR A 249 -9.32 -5.78 8.11
N THR A 250 -10.48 -5.61 7.47
CA THR A 250 -10.62 -4.79 6.24
C THR A 250 -10.46 -3.31 6.55
N VAL A 251 -11.00 -2.81 7.67
CA VAL A 251 -10.74 -1.44 8.13
C VAL A 251 -9.24 -1.22 8.40
N VAL A 252 -8.58 -2.16 9.08
CA VAL A 252 -7.14 -2.08 9.36
C VAL A 252 -6.31 -2.06 8.07
N ALA A 253 -6.63 -2.96 7.12
CA ALA A 253 -5.99 -2.99 5.81
C ALA A 253 -6.19 -1.67 5.04
N GLY A 254 -7.42 -1.16 5.02
CA GLY A 254 -7.77 0.11 4.39
C GLY A 254 -7.05 1.30 5.03
N LYS A 255 -6.99 1.38 6.36
CA LYS A 255 -6.29 2.47 7.07
C LYS A 255 -4.77 2.39 6.91
N HIS A 256 -4.20 1.18 6.83
CA HIS A 256 -2.80 1.01 6.49
C HIS A 256 -2.50 1.47 5.06
N ALA A 257 -3.32 1.06 4.08
CA ALA A 257 -3.20 1.52 2.70
C ALA A 257 -3.35 3.03 2.58
N GLN A 258 -4.32 3.60 3.29
CA GLN A 258 -4.49 5.04 3.41
C GLN A 258 -3.21 5.70 3.92
N SER A 259 -2.63 5.21 5.01
CA SER A 259 -1.41 5.77 5.58
C SER A 259 -0.23 5.73 4.59
N VAL A 260 -0.03 4.61 3.91
CA VAL A 260 1.10 4.43 2.97
C VAL A 260 0.92 5.32 1.75
N PHE A 261 -0.20 5.21 1.02
CA PHE A 261 -0.38 5.97 -0.22
C PHE A 261 -0.59 7.47 0.01
N ARG A 262 -1.16 7.88 1.14
CA ARG A 262 -1.23 9.29 1.52
C ARG A 262 0.16 9.87 1.77
N ASN A 263 1.05 9.10 2.40
CA ASN A 263 2.43 9.51 2.65
C ASN A 263 3.16 9.73 1.32
N GLU A 264 3.04 8.79 0.38
CA GLU A 264 3.65 8.91 -0.93
C GLU A 264 3.09 10.07 -1.75
N ALA A 265 1.78 10.29 -1.68
CA ALA A 265 1.16 11.46 -2.31
C ALA A 265 1.70 12.78 -1.72
N ARG A 266 1.95 12.84 -0.40
CA ARG A 266 2.64 13.97 0.23
C ARG A 266 4.03 14.16 -0.37
N VAL A 267 4.82 13.09 -0.48
CA VAL A 267 6.18 13.15 -1.04
C VAL A 267 6.16 13.63 -2.50
N LEU A 268 5.23 13.11 -3.31
CA LEU A 268 5.04 13.52 -4.70
C LEU A 268 4.64 15.00 -4.79
N GLU A 269 3.72 15.47 -3.95
CA GLU A 269 3.30 16.88 -3.90
C GLU A 269 4.46 17.79 -3.49
N VAL A 270 5.26 17.39 -2.51
CA VAL A 270 6.48 18.10 -2.10
C VAL A 270 7.46 18.18 -3.26
N ALA A 271 7.81 17.06 -3.89
CA ALA A 271 8.71 17.04 -5.05
C ALA A 271 8.22 17.96 -6.17
N LYS A 272 6.92 17.92 -6.48
CA LYS A 272 6.30 18.79 -7.48
C LYS A 272 6.45 20.26 -7.09
N ARG A 273 6.11 20.62 -5.86
CA ARG A 273 6.17 21.99 -5.35
C ARG A 273 7.59 22.54 -5.34
N LEU A 274 8.58 21.73 -4.93
CA LEU A 274 9.99 22.12 -4.94
C LEU A 274 10.46 22.41 -6.37
N MET A 275 10.14 21.51 -7.30
CA MET A 275 10.53 21.65 -8.70
C MET A 275 9.83 22.82 -9.42
N ASP A 276 8.56 23.10 -9.08
CA ASP A 276 7.79 24.20 -9.68
C ASP A 276 8.21 25.58 -9.13
N ARG A 277 8.77 25.63 -7.90
CA ARG A 277 9.22 26.89 -7.27
C ARG A 277 10.70 27.20 -7.51
N SER A 278 11.50 26.20 -7.86
CA SER A 278 12.93 26.40 -7.98
C SER A 278 13.27 27.19 -9.25
N ARG A 279 14.11 28.21 -9.07
CA ARG A 279 14.76 28.97 -10.13
C ARG A 279 15.98 28.23 -10.66
N HIS A 280 16.52 27.29 -9.88
CA HIS A 280 17.73 26.52 -10.17
C HIS A 280 17.48 25.00 -10.09
N PRO A 281 16.68 24.41 -11.00
CA PRO A 281 16.25 23.02 -10.87
C PRO A 281 17.40 22.02 -10.91
N GLN A 282 18.47 22.29 -11.66
CA GLN A 282 19.66 21.42 -11.68
C GLN A 282 20.37 21.44 -10.32
N LEU A 283 20.66 22.63 -9.78
CA LEU A 283 21.29 22.77 -8.47
C LEU A 283 20.43 22.15 -7.36
N LEU A 284 19.10 22.27 -7.45
CA LEU A 284 18.18 21.62 -6.53
C LEU A 284 18.36 20.09 -6.50
N LEU A 285 18.57 19.43 -7.65
CA LEU A 285 18.80 17.97 -7.67
C LEU A 285 20.07 17.58 -6.94
N TRP A 286 21.17 18.32 -7.16
CA TRP A 286 22.44 18.07 -6.50
C TRP A 286 22.38 18.34 -5.00
N VAL A 287 21.75 19.44 -4.59
CA VAL A 287 21.54 19.75 -3.18
C VAL A 287 20.63 18.72 -2.51
N ALA A 288 19.56 18.28 -3.19
CA ALA A 288 18.71 17.22 -2.67
C ALA A 288 19.50 15.93 -2.44
N TRP A 289 20.33 15.54 -3.41
CA TRP A 289 21.17 14.36 -3.28
C TRP A 289 22.22 14.49 -2.17
N LEU A 290 22.77 15.69 -1.96
CA LEU A 290 23.70 15.99 -0.87
C LEU A 290 23.05 15.88 0.51
N VAL A 291 21.85 16.46 0.67
CA VAL A 291 21.11 16.42 1.93
C VAL A 291 20.71 14.98 2.26
N ILE A 292 20.14 14.25 1.30
CA ILE A 292 19.71 12.85 1.48
C ILE A 292 20.90 11.94 1.83
N ASN A 293 22.09 12.14 1.26
CA ASN A 293 23.25 11.31 1.57
C ASN A 293 24.03 11.77 2.81
N ALA A 294 23.62 12.84 3.48
CA ALA A 294 24.40 13.44 4.57
C ALA A 294 24.68 12.45 5.70
N ASP A 295 23.76 11.53 5.98
CA ASP A 295 23.92 10.56 7.07
C ASP A 295 24.41 9.17 6.65
N GLY A 296 24.44 8.91 5.34
CA GLY A 296 24.82 7.63 4.72
C GLY A 296 23.70 6.59 4.70
N ARG A 297 22.45 6.97 4.97
CA ARG A 297 21.27 6.11 4.91
C ARG A 297 20.19 6.83 4.11
N ILE A 298 19.47 6.07 3.31
CA ILE A 298 18.38 6.61 2.49
C ILE A 298 17.09 5.91 2.93
N SER A 299 16.14 6.68 3.40
CA SER A 299 14.78 6.22 3.72
C SER A 299 13.96 5.98 2.45
N ASP A 300 12.86 5.22 2.57
CA ASP A 300 11.93 4.98 1.46
C ASP A 300 11.35 6.31 0.92
N ASP A 301 11.10 7.28 1.81
CA ASP A 301 10.53 8.60 1.47
C ASP A 301 11.53 9.48 0.72
N GLU A 302 12.80 9.50 1.14
CA GLU A 302 13.87 10.23 0.44
C GLU A 302 14.17 9.62 -0.94
N ALA A 303 14.23 8.29 -1.03
CA ALA A 303 14.39 7.58 -2.29
C ALA A 303 13.23 7.89 -3.27
N LEU A 304 12.00 7.95 -2.75
CA LEU A 304 10.83 8.33 -3.53
C LEU A 304 10.88 9.81 -3.94
N LEU A 305 11.31 10.69 -3.04
CA LEU A 305 11.46 12.13 -3.29
C LEU A 305 12.43 12.38 -4.44
N ILE A 306 13.67 11.85 -4.37
CA ILE A 306 14.68 12.08 -5.40
C ILE A 306 14.24 11.52 -6.76
N ARG A 307 13.58 10.35 -6.79
CA ARG A 307 13.00 9.78 -8.02
C ARG A 307 11.98 10.74 -8.65
N HIS A 308 11.11 11.35 -7.84
CA HIS A 308 10.12 12.29 -8.34
C HIS A 308 10.72 13.63 -8.75
N LEU A 309 11.72 14.14 -8.04
CA LEU A 309 12.46 15.35 -8.41
C LEU A 309 13.12 15.17 -9.78
N ILE A 310 13.87 14.08 -10.01
CA ILE A 310 14.50 13.78 -11.30
C ILE A 310 13.45 13.66 -12.41
N ARG A 311 12.34 12.97 -12.16
CA ARG A 311 11.25 12.86 -13.13
C ARG A 311 10.70 14.24 -13.52
N PHE A 312 10.37 15.08 -12.53
CA PHE A 312 9.79 16.41 -12.81
C PHE A 312 10.80 17.37 -13.43
N ALA A 313 12.09 17.29 -13.09
CA ALA A 313 13.15 18.05 -13.74
C ALA A 313 13.22 17.73 -15.24
N ARG A 314 13.16 16.44 -15.60
CA ARG A 314 13.14 16.01 -17.01
C ARG A 314 11.86 16.42 -17.74
N GLU A 315 10.70 16.21 -17.12
CA GLU A 315 9.39 16.45 -17.77
C GLU A 315 9.04 17.93 -17.93
N ARG A 316 9.45 18.79 -17.00
CA ARG A 316 9.06 20.21 -17.00
C ARG A 316 10.16 21.17 -17.40
N HIS A 317 11.41 20.83 -17.10
CA HIS A 317 12.54 21.72 -17.30
C HIS A 317 13.53 21.18 -18.35
N GLU A 318 13.24 20.03 -18.97
CA GLU A 318 14.09 19.35 -19.96
C GLU A 318 15.52 19.07 -19.44
N ILE A 319 15.68 18.97 -18.12
CA ILE A 319 16.96 18.71 -17.46
C ILE A 319 17.16 17.21 -17.34
N ALA A 320 18.16 16.71 -18.05
CA ALA A 320 18.71 15.37 -17.89
C ALA A 320 20.20 15.50 -17.51
N ASP A 321 20.49 15.42 -16.21
CA ASP A 321 21.86 15.53 -15.72
C ASP A 321 22.54 14.16 -15.76
N GLU A 322 23.29 13.92 -16.82
CA GLU A 322 24.07 12.68 -17.01
C GLU A 322 25.14 12.51 -15.93
N ARG A 323 25.70 13.62 -15.41
CA ARG A 323 26.69 13.56 -14.32
C ARG A 323 26.02 13.00 -13.09
N LEU A 324 24.88 13.54 -12.66
CA LEU A 324 24.13 13.06 -11.49
C LEU A 324 23.73 11.59 -11.64
N THR A 325 23.35 11.17 -12.85
CA THR A 325 22.95 9.78 -13.14
C THR A 325 24.10 8.78 -12.94
N SER A 326 25.35 9.23 -13.10
CA SER A 326 26.55 8.40 -12.94
C SER A 326 27.15 8.42 -11.52
N VAL A 327 26.61 9.23 -10.61
CA VAL A 327 27.13 9.36 -9.23
C VAL A 327 26.87 8.08 -8.45
N VAL A 328 27.94 7.43 -8.01
CA VAL A 328 27.90 6.28 -7.09
C VAL A 328 28.19 6.75 -5.67
N ASP A 329 29.28 7.50 -5.50
CA ASP A 329 29.62 8.21 -4.26
C ASP A 329 29.59 9.71 -4.57
N LEU A 330 28.79 10.46 -3.81
CA LEU A 330 28.70 11.91 -3.97
C LEU A 330 29.92 12.59 -3.36
N ASP A 331 30.67 13.33 -4.19
CA ASP A 331 31.66 14.27 -3.71
C ASP A 331 30.98 15.62 -3.39
N PRO A 332 30.97 16.09 -2.14
CA PRO A 332 30.42 17.40 -1.79
C PRO A 332 31.07 18.55 -2.57
N ASP A 333 32.33 18.42 -2.98
CA ASP A 333 33.04 19.47 -3.72
C ASP A 333 32.42 19.73 -5.10
N ASP A 334 31.84 18.70 -5.74
CA ASP A 334 31.10 18.86 -7.00
C ASP A 334 29.85 19.75 -6.82
N VAL A 335 29.17 19.59 -5.68
CA VAL A 335 27.98 20.39 -5.33
C VAL A 335 28.40 21.83 -5.02
N TRP A 336 29.51 22.01 -4.31
CA TRP A 336 30.06 23.34 -4.01
C TRP A 336 30.54 24.08 -5.24
N LEU A 337 31.15 23.38 -6.19
CA LEU A 337 31.54 23.94 -7.48
C LEU A 337 30.30 24.40 -8.25
N LEU A 338 29.29 23.53 -8.39
CA LEU A 338 28.04 23.88 -9.06
C LEU A 338 27.34 25.05 -8.38
N LEU A 339 27.35 25.10 -7.05
CA LEU A 339 26.82 26.21 -6.27
C LEU A 339 27.54 27.51 -6.63
N SER A 340 28.88 27.49 -6.72
CA SER A 340 29.70 28.67 -7.04
C SER A 340 29.51 29.19 -8.46
N GLU A 341 29.23 28.29 -9.41
CA GLU A 341 28.98 28.60 -10.83
C GLU A 341 27.54 29.09 -11.07
N THR A 342 26.60 28.79 -10.16
CA THR A 342 25.19 29.15 -10.32
C THR A 342 24.98 30.64 -10.06
N ASP A 343 24.61 31.40 -11.08
CA ASP A 343 24.34 32.84 -10.96
C ASP A 343 23.04 33.14 -10.20
N GLY A 344 23.06 34.21 -9.42
CA GLY A 344 21.88 34.78 -8.77
C GLY A 344 21.61 34.25 -7.35
N GLU A 345 20.47 34.67 -6.81
CA GLU A 345 20.01 34.29 -5.48
C GLU A 345 19.54 32.83 -5.47
N ILE A 346 20.02 32.06 -4.49
CA ILE A 346 19.75 30.62 -4.33
C ILE A 346 18.83 30.31 -3.13
N SER A 347 18.07 31.31 -2.66
CA SER A 347 17.17 31.16 -1.51
C SER A 347 16.11 30.07 -1.71
N ASP A 348 15.67 29.84 -2.95
CA ASP A 348 14.75 28.76 -3.30
C ASP A 348 15.36 27.37 -3.05
N VAL A 349 16.66 27.20 -3.30
CA VAL A 349 17.38 25.94 -3.06
C VAL A 349 17.67 25.74 -1.57
N LEU A 350 17.97 26.82 -0.84
CA LEU A 350 18.12 26.76 0.62
C LEU A 350 16.82 26.36 1.31
N ASP A 351 15.71 27.03 0.97
CA ASP A 351 14.38 26.69 1.50
C ASP A 351 14.01 25.23 1.15
N ALA A 352 14.33 24.80 -0.07
CA ALA A 352 14.11 23.41 -0.48
C ALA A 352 14.93 22.41 0.33
N SER A 353 16.20 22.72 0.66
CA SER A 353 17.08 21.83 1.43
C SER A 353 16.51 21.49 2.81
N VAL A 354 15.85 22.46 3.47
CA VAL A 354 15.17 22.26 4.75
C VAL A 354 13.97 21.33 4.58
N VAL A 355 13.13 21.58 3.57
CA VAL A 355 11.96 20.74 3.28
C VAL A 355 12.35 19.31 2.89
N ILE A 356 13.47 19.13 2.18
CA ILE A 356 14.02 17.81 1.81
C ILE A 356 14.44 17.04 3.06
N ALA A 357 15.16 17.67 3.99
CA ALA A 357 15.61 17.03 5.23
C ALA A 357 14.47 16.72 6.22
N GLU A 358 13.27 17.28 6.03
CA GLU A 358 12.09 16.97 6.83
C GLU A 358 11.21 15.87 6.21
N ILE A 359 11.59 15.32 5.05
CA ILE A 359 10.68 14.48 4.26
C ILE A 359 10.29 13.20 4.98
N ASP A 360 11.23 12.56 5.67
CA ASP A 360 11.04 11.31 6.43
C ASP A 360 10.72 11.58 7.92
N GLY A 361 10.64 12.86 8.31
CA GLY A 361 10.36 13.30 9.67
C GLY A 361 11.13 14.54 10.06
N GLY A 362 12.15 14.37 10.91
CA GLY A 362 12.84 15.47 11.56
C GLY A 362 14.33 15.51 11.20
N ILE A 363 14.81 16.72 10.90
CA ILE A 363 16.19 16.95 10.47
C ILE A 363 17.22 16.44 11.49
N ASN A 364 18.06 15.52 11.05
CA ASN A 364 19.13 14.93 11.83
C ASN A 364 20.35 15.86 11.95
N SER A 365 21.33 15.49 12.78
CA SER A 365 22.48 16.36 13.07
C SER A 365 23.46 16.50 11.90
N LYS A 366 23.50 15.55 10.97
CA LYS A 366 24.37 15.59 9.79
C LYS A 366 23.72 16.39 8.66
N GLU A 367 22.43 16.18 8.38
CA GLU A 367 21.64 17.03 7.47
C GLU A 367 21.69 18.49 7.90
N ARG A 368 21.49 18.76 9.20
CA ARG A 368 21.57 20.13 9.73
C ARG A 368 22.93 20.78 9.46
N LYS A 369 24.03 20.03 9.59
CA LYS A 369 25.37 20.56 9.25
C LYS A 369 25.50 20.92 7.77
N VAL A 370 24.96 20.08 6.88
CA VAL A 370 24.95 20.36 5.44
C VAL A 370 24.14 21.63 5.14
N ILE A 371 22.96 21.78 5.76
CA ILE A 371 22.10 22.96 5.60
C ILE A 371 22.75 24.23 6.16
N ASP A 372 23.40 24.14 7.33
CA ASP A 372 24.12 25.26 7.95
C ASP A 372 25.30 25.69 7.06
N GLU A 373 26.02 24.74 6.46
CA GLU A 373 27.12 25.01 5.54
C GLU A 373 26.63 25.65 4.23
N LEU A 374 25.53 25.13 3.64
CA LEU A 374 24.85 25.72 2.49
C LEU A 374 24.46 27.19 2.77
N SER A 375 23.86 27.44 3.93
CA SER A 375 23.43 28.78 4.36
C SER A 375 24.62 29.73 4.56
N GLY A 376 25.70 29.25 5.17
CA GLY A 376 26.94 30.01 5.36
C GLY A 376 27.59 30.42 4.05
N ARG A 377 27.69 29.49 3.09
CA ARG A 377 28.28 29.76 1.76
C ARG A 377 27.39 30.69 0.92
N SER A 378 26.07 30.57 1.00
CA SER A 378 25.13 31.50 0.35
C SER A 378 25.27 32.93 0.87
N SER A 379 25.35 33.10 2.20
CA SER A 379 25.50 34.40 2.83
C SER A 379 26.81 35.09 2.43
N GLY A 380 27.88 34.31 2.25
CA GLY A 380 29.16 34.80 1.74
C GLY A 380 29.09 35.34 0.30
N ARG A 381 28.19 34.80 -0.55
CA ARG A 381 27.99 35.28 -1.94
C ARG A 381 27.21 36.59 -2.03
N GLN A 382 26.36 36.90 -1.04
CA GLN A 382 25.61 38.16 -1.00
C GLN A 382 26.42 39.34 -0.45
N ALA A 383 27.54 39.06 0.24
CA ALA A 383 28.40 40.08 0.85
C ALA A 383 29.55 40.56 -0.06
N THR A 384 29.77 39.88 -1.19
CA THR A 384 30.72 40.22 -2.26
C THR A 384 29.99 40.77 -3.46
#